data_AF-A0A3B5R7B2-F1
#
_entry.id   AF-A0A3B5R7B2-F1
#
_cell.length_a   1.000
_cell.length_b   1.000
_cell.length_c   1.000
_cell.angle_alpha   90.00
_cell.angle_beta   90.00
_cell.angle_gamma   90.00
#
_symmetry.space_group_name_H-M   'P 1'
#
loop_
_entity.id
_entity.type
_entity.pdbx_description
1 polymer ?
#
loop_
_entity_poly.entity_id
_entity_poly.type
_entity_poly.pdbx_seq_one_letter_code
_entity_poly.pdbx_strand_id
1 'polypeptide(L)'
;MAGAIELLESLEDLGDREFKKFKWYLQQAEFLKTIPSIPKYQLESSDREDTVDLMVQTYSRQCVEVARMVLRRMNRNDLAEKLSNAIHPLLQEINHSLEVKNAVIAY
;
A
#
# COMPACT_ATOMS: atom_id res chain seq x y z
N MET A 1 -11.15 -5.42 -2.83
CA MET A 1 -10.23 -4.36 -2.34
C MET A 1 -8.94 -5.03 -1.87
N ALA A 2 -8.11 -5.53 -2.80
CA ALA A 2 -6.89 -6.29 -2.52
C ALA A 2 -5.68 -5.34 -2.34
N GLY A 3 -5.79 -4.39 -1.41
CA GLY A 3 -4.67 -3.49 -1.11
C GLY A 3 -4.65 -2.97 0.33
N ALA A 4 -5.81 -2.90 0.98
CA ALA A 4 -5.89 -2.47 2.38
C ALA A 4 -5.38 -3.55 3.35
N ILE A 5 -5.67 -4.83 3.05
CA ILE A 5 -5.26 -5.96 3.88
C ILE A 5 -3.73 -6.14 3.82
N GLU A 6 -3.18 -6.11 2.62
CA GLU A 6 -1.74 -6.23 2.37
C GLU A 6 -0.95 -5.06 2.97
N LEU A 7 -1.55 -3.86 2.95
CA LEU A 7 -1.01 -2.69 3.63
C LEU A 7 -1.02 -2.87 5.14
N LEU A 8 -2.12 -3.36 5.72
CA LEU A 8 -2.21 -3.61 7.16
C LEU A 8 -1.13 -4.59 7.63
N GLU A 9 -1.01 -5.75 6.97
CA GLU A 9 0.04 -6.74 7.27
C GLU A 9 1.44 -6.12 7.21
N SER A 10 1.69 -5.26 6.22
CA SER A 10 2.98 -4.57 6.11
C SER A 10 3.22 -3.57 7.24
N LEU A 11 2.18 -2.91 7.75
CA LEU A 11 2.28 -2.01 8.90
C LEU A 11 2.41 -2.77 10.23
N GLU A 12 1.87 -3.97 10.33
CA GLU A 12 2.09 -4.88 11.47
C GLU A 12 3.54 -5.38 11.53
N ASP A 13 4.16 -5.63 10.37
CA ASP A 13 5.59 -5.98 10.26
C ASP A 13 6.55 -4.79 10.58
N LEU A 14 6.02 -3.58 10.80
CA LEU A 14 6.78 -2.43 11.29
C LEU A 14 6.80 -2.39 12.82
N GLY A 15 8.00 -2.31 13.40
CA GLY A 15 8.13 -2.00 14.83
C GLY A 15 7.63 -0.59 15.15
N ASP A 16 7.32 -0.29 16.41
CA ASP A 16 6.66 0.98 16.77
C ASP A 16 7.46 2.24 16.37
N ARG A 17 8.79 2.17 16.44
CA ARG A 17 9.67 3.26 15.97
C ARG A 17 9.58 3.47 14.47
N GLU A 18 9.48 2.39 13.71
CA GLU A 18 9.35 2.41 12.26
C GLU A 18 7.97 2.88 11.85
N PHE A 19 6.93 2.41 12.52
CA PHE A 19 5.55 2.85 12.31
C PHE A 19 5.39 4.36 12.61
N LYS A 20 6.00 4.85 13.70
CA LYS A 20 6.05 6.30 13.97
C LYS A 20 6.74 7.09 12.86
N LYS A 21 7.83 6.54 12.30
CA LYS A 21 8.55 7.14 11.16
C LYS A 21 7.71 7.10 9.88
N PHE A 22 6.97 6.03 9.64
CA PHE A 22 6.05 5.89 8.51
C PHE A 22 4.98 7.00 8.55
N LYS A 23 4.31 7.17 9.70
CA LYS A 23 3.36 8.28 9.93
C LYS A 23 4.02 9.65 9.74
N TRP A 24 5.27 9.79 10.20
CA TRP A 24 6.01 11.04 10.01
C TRP A 24 6.27 11.40 8.53
N TYR A 25 6.40 10.42 7.63
CA TYR A 25 6.54 10.68 6.19
C TYR A 25 5.20 11.00 5.50
N LEU A 26 4.08 10.41 5.95
CA LEU A 26 2.75 10.68 5.40
C LEU A 26 2.28 12.14 5.59
N GLN A 27 2.84 12.83 6.58
CA GLN A 27 2.60 14.26 6.80
C GLN A 27 3.57 15.18 6.02
N GLN A 28 4.61 14.66 5.35
CA GLN A 28 5.59 15.48 4.65
C GLN A 28 5.12 15.88 3.25
N ALA A 29 4.49 17.05 3.14
CA ALA A 29 4.05 17.61 1.86
C ALA A 29 5.20 17.75 0.84
N GLU A 30 6.42 18.09 1.27
CA GLU A 30 7.58 18.20 0.37
C GLU A 30 7.98 16.86 -0.28
N PHE A 31 7.83 15.77 0.47
CA PHE A 31 8.11 14.42 -0.02
C PHE A 31 6.99 13.94 -0.94
N LEU A 32 5.74 14.16 -0.55
CA LEU A 32 4.56 13.73 -1.28
C LEU A 32 4.26 14.58 -2.53
N LYS A 33 4.76 15.82 -2.58
CA LYS A 33 4.64 16.78 -3.70
C LYS A 33 3.19 16.95 -4.18
N THR A 34 2.80 16.21 -5.20
CA THR A 34 1.45 16.25 -5.82
C THR A 34 0.46 15.33 -5.11
N ILE A 35 0.94 14.46 -4.22
CA ILE A 35 0.13 13.56 -3.40
C ILE A 35 -0.32 14.31 -2.14
N PRO A 36 -1.60 14.24 -1.75
CA PRO A 36 -2.09 14.89 -0.53
C PRO A 36 -1.35 14.39 0.72
N SER A 37 -0.87 15.29 1.58
CA SER A 37 -0.33 14.89 2.89
C SER A 37 -1.46 14.67 3.90
N ILE A 38 -1.33 13.66 4.75
CA ILE A 38 -2.27 13.44 5.85
C ILE A 38 -1.86 14.32 7.05
N PRO A 39 -2.75 15.14 7.61
CA PRO A 39 -2.46 15.99 8.76
C PRO A 39 -1.93 15.23 9.99
N LYS A 40 -0.95 15.81 10.69
CA LYS A 40 -0.35 15.23 11.89
C LYS A 40 -1.37 14.79 12.94
N TYR A 41 -2.39 15.63 13.19
CA TYR A 41 -3.37 15.36 14.25
C TYR A 41 -4.20 14.09 14.00
N GLN A 42 -4.40 13.71 12.72
CA GLN A 42 -5.08 12.46 12.37
C GLN A 42 -4.17 11.26 12.57
N LEU A 43 -2.85 11.44 12.35
CA LEU A 43 -1.86 10.37 12.46
C LEU A 43 -1.30 10.20 13.88
N GLU A 44 -1.40 11.19 14.76
CA GLU A 44 -0.76 11.13 16.07
C GLU A 44 -1.40 10.08 16.98
N SER A 45 -2.74 9.99 16.96
CA SER A 45 -3.52 9.03 17.73
C SER A 45 -3.92 7.77 16.95
N SER A 46 -3.65 7.70 15.64
CA SER A 46 -4.06 6.55 14.83
C SER A 46 -3.25 5.29 15.15
N ASP A 47 -3.94 4.17 15.28
CA ASP A 47 -3.31 2.86 15.26
C ASP A 47 -3.03 2.40 13.80
N ARG A 48 -2.64 1.14 13.63
CA ARG A 48 -2.29 0.59 12.31
C ARG A 48 -3.52 0.51 11.40
N GLU A 49 -4.66 0.07 11.92
CA GLU A 49 -5.93 -0.06 11.18
C GLU A 49 -6.45 1.33 10.78
N ASP A 50 -6.51 2.26 11.74
CA ASP A 50 -6.89 3.66 11.50
C ASP A 50 -6.01 4.30 10.43
N THR A 51 -4.71 4.00 10.44
CA THR A 51 -3.77 4.55 9.45
C THR A 51 -4.04 3.98 8.06
N VAL A 52 -4.37 2.69 7.94
CA VAL A 52 -4.79 2.09 6.67
C VAL A 52 -6.06 2.76 6.16
N ASP A 53 -7.05 2.93 7.02
CA ASP A 53 -8.32 3.56 6.66
C ASP A 53 -8.11 5.00 6.20
N LEU A 54 -7.29 5.79 6.91
CA LEU A 54 -6.93 7.16 6.51
C LEU A 54 -6.22 7.17 5.15
N MET A 55 -5.32 6.23 4.88
CA MET A 55 -4.63 6.12 3.60
C MET A 55 -5.58 5.72 2.47
N VAL A 56 -6.52 4.80 2.72
CA VAL A 56 -7.54 4.40 1.73
C VAL A 56 -8.49 5.56 1.45
N GLN A 57 -8.91 6.30 2.48
CA GLN A 57 -9.77 7.48 2.30
C GLN A 57 -9.06 8.60 1.53
N THR A 58 -7.78 8.85 1.83
CA THR A 58 -7.01 9.96 1.23
C THR A 58 -6.52 9.63 -0.18
N TYR A 59 -6.02 8.42 -0.39
CA TYR A 59 -5.34 8.01 -1.63
C TYR A 59 -6.16 7.06 -2.50
N SER A 60 -7.27 6.53 -1.99
CA SER A 60 -8.13 5.59 -2.70
C SER A 60 -7.29 4.43 -3.29
N ARG A 61 -7.27 4.29 -4.61
CA ARG A 61 -6.54 3.22 -5.32
C ARG A 61 -5.01 3.37 -5.27
N GLN A 62 -4.51 4.55 -4.89
CA GLN A 62 -3.08 4.84 -4.84
C GLN A 62 -2.46 4.55 -3.46
N CYS A 63 -3.25 4.09 -2.47
CA CYS A 63 -2.75 3.89 -1.11
C CYS A 63 -1.54 2.95 -1.04
N VAL A 64 -1.56 1.85 -1.80
CA VAL A 64 -0.45 0.88 -1.86
C VAL A 64 0.80 1.50 -2.46
N GLU A 65 0.66 2.33 -3.51
CA GLU A 65 1.81 2.98 -4.15
C GLU A 65 2.44 4.04 -3.24
N VAL A 66 1.60 4.82 -2.53
CA VAL A 66 2.08 5.77 -1.52
C VAL A 66 2.79 5.04 -0.38
N ALA A 67 2.23 3.94 0.12
CA ALA A 67 2.85 3.13 1.16
C ALA A 67 4.23 2.59 0.73
N ARG A 68 4.33 2.05 -0.49
CA ARG A 68 5.60 1.56 -1.05
C ARG A 68 6.63 2.68 -1.14
N MET A 69 6.23 3.86 -1.60
CA MET A 69 7.11 5.02 -1.69
C MET A 69 7.65 5.42 -0.31
N VAL A 70 6.79 5.46 0.71
CA VAL A 70 7.20 5.75 2.09
C VAL A 70 8.13 4.67 2.65
N LEU A 71 7.79 3.39 2.49
CA LEU A 71 8.58 2.25 2.95
C LEU A 71 10.00 2.26 2.36
N ARG A 72 10.11 2.52 1.05
CA ARG A 72 11.42 2.71 0.38
C ARG A 72 12.19 3.89 0.98
N ARG A 73 11.51 5.00 1.27
CA ARG A 73 12.15 6.21 1.82
C ARG A 73 12.72 5.98 3.22
N MET A 74 12.10 5.11 4.02
CA MET A 74 12.57 4.73 5.35
C MET A 74 13.53 3.53 5.36
N ASN A 75 13.93 3.02 4.19
CA ASN A 75 14.79 1.84 3.99
C ASN A 75 14.16 0.49 4.34
N ARG A 76 12.83 0.37 4.36
CA ARG A 76 12.10 -0.91 4.46
C ARG A 76 11.71 -1.43 3.07
N ASN A 77 12.74 -1.68 2.26
CA ASN A 77 12.58 -2.17 0.89
C ASN A 77 11.99 -3.58 0.85
N ASP A 78 12.27 -4.39 1.87
CA ASP A 78 11.68 -5.71 2.11
C ASP A 78 10.15 -5.68 2.06
N LEU A 79 9.53 -4.76 2.81
CA LEU A 79 8.08 -4.62 2.85
C LEU A 79 7.53 -3.97 1.56
N ALA A 80 8.27 -3.02 0.98
CA ALA A 80 7.86 -2.38 -0.27
C ALA A 80 7.83 -3.37 -1.45
N GLU A 81 8.69 -4.38 -1.44
CA GLU A 81 8.69 -5.48 -2.41
C GLU A 81 7.58 -6.49 -2.13
N LYS A 82 7.34 -6.85 -0.86
CA LYS A 82 6.22 -7.71 -0.45
C LYS A 82 4.87 -7.15 -0.92
N LEU A 83 4.65 -5.84 -0.75
CA LEU A 83 3.47 -5.13 -1.27
C LEU A 83 3.36 -5.16 -2.80
N SER A 84 4.49 -5.15 -3.51
CA SER A 84 4.50 -5.24 -4.98
C SER A 84 4.12 -6.63 -5.46
N ASN A 85 4.61 -7.65 -4.75
CA ASN A 85 4.43 -9.05 -5.11
C ASN A 85 3.03 -9.54 -4.80
N ALA A 86 2.29 -8.95 -3.86
CA ALA A 86 0.90 -9.30 -3.60
C ALA A 86 -0.06 -8.93 -4.76
N ILE A 87 0.28 -7.91 -5.56
CA ILE A 87 -0.50 -7.52 -6.75
C ILE A 87 -0.21 -8.47 -7.94
N HIS A 88 0.96 -9.12 -7.95
CA HIS A 88 1.43 -9.91 -9.07
C HIS A 88 0.71 -11.26 -9.32
N PRO A 89 0.32 -12.08 -8.31
CA PRO A 89 -0.38 -13.34 -8.54
C PRO A 89 -1.81 -13.14 -9.07
N LEU A 90 -2.51 -12.07 -8.65
CA LEU A 90 -3.84 -11.74 -9.17
C LEU A 90 -3.83 -11.44 -10.68
N LEU A 91 -2.75 -10.83 -11.18
CA LEU A 91 -2.59 -10.57 -12.61
C LEU A 91 -2.22 -11.84 -13.41
N GLN A 92 -1.53 -12.80 -12.79
CA GLN A 92 -1.22 -14.07 -13.44
C GLN A 92 -2.45 -14.98 -13.57
N GLU A 93 -3.30 -15.06 -12.55
CA GLU A 93 -4.53 -15.86 -12.61
C GLU A 93 -5.54 -15.30 -13.64
N ILE A 94 -5.68 -13.97 -13.74
CA ILE A 94 -6.57 -13.35 -14.72
C ILE A 94 -6.07 -13.60 -16.15
N ASN A 95 -4.76 -13.49 -16.41
CA ASN A 95 -4.21 -13.71 -17.74
C ASN A 95 -4.33 -15.18 -18.17
N HIS A 96 -4.03 -16.14 -17.27
CA HIS A 96 -4.17 -17.56 -17.57
C HIS A 96 -5.63 -17.98 -17.79
N SER A 97 -6.57 -17.45 -17.00
CA SER A 97 -8.00 -17.75 -17.17
C SER A 97 -8.60 -17.19 -18.47
N LEU A 98 -8.05 -16.10 -19.02
CA LEU A 98 -8.48 -15.53 -20.31
C LEU A 98 -7.95 -16.34 -21.50
N GLU A 99 -6.72 -16.86 -21.42
CA GLU A 99 -6.14 -17.74 -22.45
C GLU A 99 -6.94 -19.04 -22.58
N VAL A 100 -7.35 -19.66 -21.47
CA VAL A 100 -8.15 -20.89 -21.47
C VAL A 100 -9.55 -20.67 -22.05
N LYS A 101 -10.20 -19.54 -21.74
CA LYS A 101 -11.55 -19.23 -22.25
C LYS A 101 -11.58 -18.94 -23.75
N ASN A 102 -10.56 -18.25 -24.28
CA ASN A 102 -10.47 -17.96 -25.71
C ASN A 102 -10.20 -19.21 -26.55
N ALA A 103 -9.47 -20.20 -26.00
CA ALA A 103 -9.24 -21.48 -26.66
C ALA A 103 -10.52 -22.34 -26.78
N VAL A 104 -11.45 -22.25 -25.81
CA VAL A 104 -12.69 -23.05 -25.80
C VAL A 104 -13.76 -22.51 -26.76
N ILE A 105 -13.71 -21.21 -27.11
CA ILE A 105 -14.66 -20.59 -28.05
C ILE A 105 -14.22 -20.78 -29.52
N ALA A 106 -13.00 -21.27 -29.76
CA ALA A 106 -12.44 -21.50 -31.09
C ALA A 106 -12.68 -22.92 -31.66
N TYR A 107 -13.46 -23.76 -30.96
CA TYR A 107 -13.89 -25.10 -31.39
C TYR A 107 -15.42 -25.20 -31.39
#